data_AF-A0AAW8QS49-F1
#
_entry.id   AF-A0AAW8QS49-F1
#
_cell.length_a   1.000
_cell.length_b   1.000
_cell.length_c   1.000
_cell.angle_alpha   90.00
_cell.angle_beta   90.00
_cell.angle_gamma   90.00
#
_symmetry.space_group_name_H-M   'P 1'
#
loop_
_entity.id
_entity.type
_entity.pdbx_description
1 polymer ?
#
loop_
_entity_poly.entity_id
_entity_poly.type
_entity_poly.pdbx_seq_one_letter_code
_entity_poly.pdbx_strand_id
1 'polypeptide(L)'
;MKSTQSTSGVESILGKLSGGIFLSIIIISMMIAGWIALEEGKGRFLDGFMGKLTTEQIEQAIKTVRTDPTPENMRHISTEIWGLSKLHNVSHYADSKLLEQGLYFTTMSSYNKGLMVVHVFFGSVCMLFGGLQFWPYFRKKYLKVHRLIGVLYIATVPIAVIASLLYLANTAPHHIYDHLVAWIGLWIFGVLSLIAITMAVFAIKKRKIYEHQAWMALSFSSLMVAPMLRWDWAILAAIFPHIDQQTLNLVTMGLMLPESLLIGYGLILINRQYVRPMAQRKPNPIAIRGSEIYVRALPILYALAIVSGIISFTYYIIGQGFSSFDFARHLVPAAFIAQESNVLSSHPIAKTTFIISTIVALPLALYLFRNLLIRPSTTTPFQQHHLANLIAILTIIAGSSAFYLGWNIGLMPQNVLFSGGTMYVVNGALLIFFGIFFLTANRRKHWAYMKESLVFLMCLLPFPTLYCLTIGIISFLPLPIEYILAGQGFVIPIGFSTALLFLAFFHVIYGQTTREHN
;
A
#
# COMPACT_ATOMS: atom_id res chain seq x y z
N MET A 1 12.20 16.29 38.59
CA MET A 1 11.02 16.49 37.71
C MET A 1 11.00 17.96 37.24
N LYS A 2 11.87 18.34 36.28
CA LYS A 2 11.86 19.67 35.61
C LYS A 2 12.84 19.81 34.41
N SER A 3 13.36 18.73 33.81
CA SER A 3 14.33 18.83 32.69
C SER A 3 13.84 18.32 31.33
N THR A 4 12.56 17.99 31.17
CA THR A 4 11.99 17.47 29.90
C THR A 4 11.11 18.46 29.13
N GLN A 5 11.00 19.72 29.57
CA GLN A 5 10.13 20.70 28.91
C GLN A 5 10.76 21.41 27.70
N SER A 6 12.08 21.63 27.66
CA SER A 6 12.70 22.39 26.55
C SER A 6 12.86 21.58 25.26
N THR A 7 13.13 20.28 25.35
CA THR A 7 13.20 19.37 24.18
C THR A 7 11.83 19.09 23.58
N SER A 8 10.75 19.23 24.35
CA SER A 8 9.38 18.97 23.89
C SER A 8 8.86 20.00 22.87
N GLY A 9 9.36 21.24 22.91
CA GLY A 9 8.89 22.33 22.05
C GLY A 9 9.39 22.19 20.62
N VAL A 10 10.70 21.98 20.44
CA VAL A 10 11.34 21.84 19.12
C VAL A 10 10.86 20.57 18.41
N GLU A 11 10.76 19.46 19.12
CA GLU A 11 10.22 18.21 18.56
C GLU A 11 8.73 18.33 18.17
N SER A 12 7.94 19.08 18.95
CA SER A 12 6.55 19.38 18.58
C SER A 12 6.46 20.26 17.33
N ILE A 13 7.37 21.22 17.16
CA ILE A 13 7.43 22.10 15.98
C ILE A 13 7.85 21.31 14.75
N LEU A 14 8.93 20.52 14.82
CA LEU A 14 9.40 19.67 13.74
C LEU A 14 8.35 18.64 13.33
N GLY A 15 7.66 18.03 14.30
CA GLY A 15 6.57 17.09 14.04
C GLY A 15 5.38 17.74 13.32
N LYS A 16 5.00 18.95 13.72
CA LYS A 16 3.93 19.71 13.04
C LYS A 16 4.34 20.17 11.64
N LEU A 17 5.61 20.56 11.47
CA LEU A 17 6.16 20.95 10.18
C LEU A 17 6.17 19.77 9.21
N SER A 18 6.73 18.63 9.62
CA SER A 18 6.76 17.42 8.80
C SER A 18 5.35 16.90 8.50
N GLY A 19 4.45 16.91 9.49
CA GLY A 19 3.04 16.59 9.29
C GLY A 19 2.34 17.56 8.34
N GLY A 20 2.68 18.85 8.39
CA GLY A 20 2.17 19.87 7.46
C GLY A 20 2.66 19.66 6.03
N ILE A 21 3.94 19.34 5.84
CA ILE A 21 4.52 19.03 4.53
C ILE A 21 3.86 17.78 3.94
N PHE A 22 3.82 16.68 4.69
CA PHE A 22 3.20 15.43 4.25
C PHE A 22 1.74 15.65 3.86
N LEU A 23 0.96 16.37 4.67
CA LEU A 23 -0.42 16.68 4.36
C LEU A 23 -0.57 17.56 3.11
N SER A 24 0.31 18.55 2.94
CA SER A 24 0.30 19.43 1.77
C SER A 24 0.58 18.65 0.48
N ILE A 25 1.56 17.74 0.51
CA ILE A 25 1.86 16.83 -0.61
C ILE A 25 0.61 16.02 -0.95
N ILE A 26 -0.01 15.36 0.04
CA ILE A 26 -1.20 14.53 -0.18
C ILE A 26 -2.37 15.34 -0.77
N ILE A 27 -2.64 16.53 -0.23
CA ILE A 27 -3.73 17.40 -0.71
C ILE A 27 -3.45 17.86 -2.15
N ILE A 28 -2.24 18.35 -2.43
CA ILE A 28 -1.85 18.85 -3.75
C ILE A 28 -1.89 17.71 -4.78
N SER A 29 -1.31 16.56 -4.47
CA SER A 29 -1.33 15.38 -5.34
C SER A 29 -2.75 14.95 -5.69
N MET A 30 -3.67 14.97 -4.71
CA MET A 30 -5.07 14.63 -4.93
C MET A 30 -5.83 15.68 -5.73
N MET A 31 -5.55 16.97 -5.53
CA MET A 31 -6.14 18.03 -6.33
C MET A 31 -5.67 17.97 -7.80
N ILE A 32 -4.38 17.72 -8.03
CA ILE A 32 -3.81 17.54 -9.38
C ILE A 32 -4.45 16.31 -10.05
N ALA A 33 -4.47 15.16 -9.36
CA ALA A 33 -5.08 13.94 -9.89
C ALA A 33 -6.58 14.11 -10.16
N GLY A 34 -7.31 14.82 -9.27
CA GLY A 34 -8.71 15.14 -9.45
C GLY A 34 -8.97 16.05 -10.66
N TRP A 35 -8.09 17.02 -10.93
CA TRP A 35 -8.16 17.86 -12.11
C TRP A 35 -7.92 17.06 -13.40
N ILE A 36 -6.84 16.26 -13.44
CA ILE A 36 -6.50 15.42 -14.58
C ILE A 36 -7.64 14.43 -14.87
N ALA A 37 -8.17 13.78 -13.84
CA ALA A 37 -9.29 12.84 -13.99
C ALA A 37 -10.56 13.51 -14.51
N LEU A 38 -10.81 14.77 -14.17
CA LEU A 38 -11.94 15.54 -14.71
C LEU A 38 -11.74 15.88 -16.19
N GLU A 39 -10.52 16.25 -16.58
CA GLU A 39 -10.15 16.54 -17.97
C GLU A 39 -10.23 15.29 -18.85
N GLU A 40 -9.67 14.18 -18.39
CA GLU A 40 -9.81 12.84 -19.00
C GLU A 40 -11.27 12.40 -19.04
N GLY A 41 -12.01 12.62 -17.95
CA GLY A 41 -13.44 12.35 -17.80
C GLY A 41 -14.27 13.03 -18.88
N LYS A 42 -13.96 14.28 -19.19
CA LYS A 42 -14.65 15.05 -20.24
C LYS A 42 -14.27 14.55 -21.64
N GLY A 43 -12.96 14.52 -21.95
CA GLY A 43 -12.50 14.27 -23.32
C GLY A 43 -12.57 12.80 -23.74
N ARG A 44 -12.15 11.87 -22.88
CA ARG A 44 -12.06 10.44 -23.23
C ARG A 44 -13.35 9.70 -22.90
N PHE A 45 -13.89 9.91 -21.70
CA PHE A 45 -15.02 9.11 -21.21
C PHE A 45 -16.37 9.65 -21.66
N LEU A 46 -16.65 10.93 -21.41
CA LEU A 46 -17.94 11.54 -21.73
C LEU A 46 -18.14 11.68 -23.24
N ASP A 47 -17.16 12.21 -23.99
CA ASP A 47 -17.29 12.33 -25.44
C ASP A 47 -17.33 10.96 -26.13
N GLY A 48 -16.61 9.96 -25.62
CA GLY A 48 -16.70 8.56 -26.08
C GLY A 48 -18.07 7.91 -25.77
N PHE A 49 -18.71 8.25 -24.64
CA PHE A 49 -20.08 7.83 -24.34
C PHE A 49 -21.11 8.50 -25.24
N MET A 50 -20.91 9.79 -25.56
CA MET A 50 -21.78 10.57 -26.45
C MET A 50 -21.58 10.25 -27.94
N GLY A 51 -20.68 9.32 -28.29
CA GLY A 51 -20.40 8.92 -29.67
C GLY A 51 -19.63 9.95 -30.50
N LYS A 52 -18.99 10.94 -29.85
CA LYS A 52 -18.20 11.97 -30.54
C LYS A 52 -16.77 11.53 -30.86
N LEU A 53 -16.31 10.47 -30.20
CA LEU A 53 -14.98 9.89 -30.39
C LEU A 53 -15.15 8.47 -30.93
N THR A 54 -14.70 8.24 -32.18
CA THR A 54 -14.79 6.94 -32.84
C THR A 54 -13.54 6.11 -32.59
N THR A 55 -13.68 4.79 -32.72
CA THR A 55 -12.56 3.84 -32.63
C THR A 55 -11.45 4.17 -33.62
N GLU A 56 -11.81 4.47 -34.89
CA GLU A 56 -10.87 4.85 -35.94
C GLU A 56 -10.06 6.11 -35.60
N GLN A 57 -10.69 7.11 -34.98
CA GLN A 57 -10.01 8.34 -34.57
C GLN A 57 -8.94 8.05 -33.49
N ILE A 58 -9.25 7.19 -32.52
CA ILE A 58 -8.29 6.79 -31.49
C ILE A 58 -7.16 5.95 -32.10
N GLU A 59 -7.48 4.97 -32.94
CA GLU A 59 -6.46 4.14 -33.61
C GLU A 59 -5.49 4.99 -34.42
N GLN A 60 -6.01 5.95 -35.19
CA GLN A 60 -5.19 6.87 -35.96
C GLN A 60 -4.30 7.74 -35.06
N ALA A 61 -4.85 8.26 -33.95
CA ALA A 61 -4.07 9.05 -33.00
C ALA A 61 -2.95 8.22 -32.35
N ILE A 62 -3.23 6.98 -31.94
CA ILE A 62 -2.23 6.03 -31.40
C ILE A 62 -1.15 5.77 -32.44
N LYS A 63 -1.52 5.54 -33.71
CA LYS A 63 -0.57 5.33 -34.79
C LYS A 63 0.33 6.54 -34.98
N THR A 64 -0.22 7.75 -34.98
CA THR A 64 0.55 9.00 -35.07
C THR A 64 1.56 9.12 -33.94
N VAL A 65 1.15 8.87 -32.70
CA VAL A 65 2.05 8.93 -31.53
C VAL A 65 3.16 7.87 -31.58
N ARG A 66 2.86 6.66 -32.06
CA ARG A 66 3.87 5.60 -32.25
C ARG A 66 4.86 5.92 -33.36
N THR A 67 4.43 6.62 -34.42
CA THR A 67 5.33 7.03 -35.52
C THR A 67 6.15 8.29 -35.21
N ASP A 68 5.58 9.21 -34.45
CA ASP A 68 6.19 10.49 -34.08
C ASP A 68 5.90 10.80 -32.60
N PRO A 69 6.70 10.23 -31.67
CA PRO A 69 6.46 10.31 -30.23
C PRO A 69 6.87 11.68 -29.68
N THR A 70 6.03 12.69 -29.90
CA THR A 70 6.18 14.05 -29.35
C THR A 70 5.18 14.30 -28.22
N PRO A 71 5.49 15.16 -27.24
CA PRO A 71 4.53 15.55 -26.21
C PRO A 71 3.25 16.15 -26.83
N GLU A 72 3.37 16.92 -27.91
CA GLU A 72 2.24 17.53 -28.61
C GLU A 72 1.28 16.46 -29.14
N ASN A 73 1.79 15.44 -29.85
CA ASN A 73 0.97 14.33 -30.35
C ASN A 73 0.34 13.53 -29.20
N MET A 74 1.08 13.31 -28.10
CA MET A 74 0.58 12.59 -26.93
C MET A 74 -0.62 13.30 -26.26
N ARG A 75 -0.60 14.63 -26.20
CA ARG A 75 -1.65 15.45 -25.57
C ARG A 75 -3.02 15.24 -26.22
N HIS A 76 -3.05 14.93 -27.51
CA HIS A 76 -4.30 14.65 -28.23
C HIS A 76 -4.96 13.33 -27.82
N ILE A 77 -4.19 12.38 -27.26
CA ILE A 77 -4.73 11.09 -26.78
C ILE A 77 -5.14 11.18 -25.32
N SER A 78 -4.25 11.71 -24.47
CA SER A 78 -4.46 11.74 -23.03
C SER A 78 -3.63 12.85 -22.40
N THR A 79 -4.29 13.70 -21.63
CA THR A 79 -3.63 14.74 -20.82
C THR A 79 -2.83 14.12 -19.68
N GLU A 80 -3.31 13.02 -19.11
CA GLU A 80 -2.60 12.25 -18.09
C GLU A 80 -1.26 11.71 -18.62
N ILE A 81 -1.30 10.97 -19.73
CA ILE A 81 -0.09 10.37 -20.32
C ILE A 81 0.85 11.46 -20.85
N TRP A 82 0.31 12.54 -21.41
CA TRP A 82 1.09 13.72 -21.77
C TRP A 82 1.85 14.31 -20.57
N GLY A 83 1.18 14.48 -19.43
CA GLY A 83 1.82 14.98 -18.21
C GLY A 83 2.96 14.08 -17.74
N LEU A 84 2.74 12.76 -17.74
CA LEU A 84 3.76 11.77 -17.39
C LEU A 84 4.94 11.78 -18.37
N SER A 85 4.65 11.92 -19.67
CA SER A 85 5.65 11.97 -20.74
C SER A 85 6.56 13.20 -20.71
N LYS A 86 6.30 14.18 -19.84
CA LYS A 86 7.23 15.31 -19.61
C LYS A 86 8.34 14.98 -18.62
N LEU A 87 8.14 13.96 -17.80
CA LEU A 87 9.10 13.56 -16.77
C LEU A 87 10.06 12.47 -17.26
N HIS A 88 9.75 11.86 -18.41
CA HIS A 88 10.55 10.81 -19.03
C HIS A 88 10.42 10.85 -20.56
N ASN A 89 11.11 9.98 -21.30
CA ASN A 89 11.00 9.92 -22.75
C ASN A 89 9.57 9.57 -23.20
N VAL A 90 9.01 10.33 -24.16
CA VAL A 90 7.66 10.10 -24.71
C VAL A 90 7.52 8.70 -25.30
N SER A 91 8.58 8.15 -25.91
CA SER A 91 8.56 6.82 -26.51
C SER A 91 8.19 5.72 -25.50
N HIS A 92 8.61 5.87 -24.24
CA HIS A 92 8.28 4.94 -23.15
C HIS A 92 6.77 4.73 -23.00
N TYR A 93 5.99 5.80 -23.12
CA TYR A 93 4.53 5.72 -23.04
C TYR A 93 3.89 5.40 -24.39
N ALA A 94 4.48 5.85 -25.51
CA ALA A 94 3.99 5.56 -26.86
C ALA A 94 4.01 4.06 -27.19
N ASP A 95 5.05 3.36 -26.75
CA ASP A 95 5.23 1.91 -26.95
C ASP A 95 4.43 1.07 -25.94
N SER A 96 3.84 1.72 -24.94
CA SER A 96 3.11 1.03 -23.88
C SER A 96 1.69 0.62 -24.29
N LYS A 97 1.17 -0.40 -23.61
CA LYS A 97 -0.25 -0.82 -23.71
C LYS A 97 -1.22 0.14 -23.02
N LEU A 98 -0.76 1.24 -22.41
CA LEU A 98 -1.65 2.23 -21.79
C LEU A 98 -2.58 2.86 -22.83
N LEU A 99 -2.07 3.10 -24.04
CA LEU A 99 -2.84 3.71 -25.12
C LEU A 99 -4.00 2.82 -25.57
N GLU A 100 -3.83 1.49 -25.50
CA GLU A 100 -4.84 0.50 -25.91
C GLU A 100 -6.07 0.49 -24.98
N GLN A 101 -5.94 1.00 -23.75
CA GLN A 101 -7.09 1.15 -22.84
C GLN A 101 -8.10 2.19 -23.35
N GLY A 102 -7.62 3.27 -23.99
CA GLY A 102 -8.48 4.25 -24.65
C GLY A 102 -9.25 3.63 -25.82
N LEU A 103 -8.61 2.73 -26.57
CA LEU A 103 -9.24 1.99 -27.65
C LEU A 103 -10.33 1.06 -27.12
N TYR A 104 -10.03 0.25 -26.10
CA TYR A 104 -11.00 -0.65 -25.49
C TYR A 104 -12.23 0.09 -24.98
N PHE A 105 -12.06 1.28 -24.40
CA PHE A 105 -13.18 2.11 -23.97
C PHE A 105 -14.21 2.38 -25.09
N THR A 106 -13.76 2.60 -26.33
CA THR A 106 -14.68 2.85 -27.45
C THR A 106 -15.47 1.62 -27.88
N THR A 107 -14.94 0.43 -27.66
CA THR A 107 -15.55 -0.85 -28.09
C THR A 107 -16.43 -1.49 -27.01
N MET A 108 -16.38 -0.98 -25.77
CA MET A 108 -17.26 -1.42 -24.68
C MET A 108 -18.75 -1.16 -24.95
N SER A 109 -19.61 -1.92 -24.28
CA SER A 109 -21.06 -1.66 -24.24
C SER A 109 -21.37 -0.28 -23.65
N SER A 110 -22.49 0.32 -24.08
CA SER A 110 -22.96 1.61 -23.56
C SER A 110 -23.16 1.60 -22.04
N TYR A 111 -23.53 0.44 -21.48
CA TYR A 111 -23.64 0.24 -20.05
C TYR A 111 -22.30 0.41 -19.33
N ASN A 112 -21.24 -0.26 -19.78
CA ASN A 112 -19.91 -0.14 -19.19
C ASN A 112 -19.32 1.26 -19.38
N LYS A 113 -19.55 1.90 -20.54
CA LYS A 113 -19.18 3.30 -20.77
C LYS A 113 -19.85 4.24 -19.75
N GLY A 114 -21.16 4.06 -19.53
CA GLY A 114 -21.91 4.83 -18.53
C GLY A 114 -21.38 4.64 -17.11
N LEU A 115 -21.07 3.40 -16.71
CA LEU A 115 -20.46 3.11 -15.41
C LEU A 115 -19.12 3.84 -15.22
N MET A 116 -18.27 3.87 -16.25
CA MET A 116 -17.00 4.59 -16.19
C MET A 116 -17.18 6.11 -16.12
N VAL A 117 -18.12 6.68 -16.87
CA VAL A 117 -18.43 8.12 -16.77
C VAL A 117 -18.87 8.48 -15.34
N VAL A 118 -19.76 7.68 -14.74
CA VAL A 118 -20.21 7.86 -13.35
C VAL A 118 -19.02 7.72 -12.38
N HIS A 119 -18.23 6.66 -12.52
CA HIS A 119 -17.06 6.43 -11.68
C HIS A 119 -16.06 7.59 -11.73
N VAL A 120 -15.66 8.01 -12.92
CA VAL A 120 -14.64 9.06 -13.12
C VAL A 120 -15.17 10.40 -12.62
N PHE A 121 -16.43 10.75 -12.89
CA PHE A 121 -17.01 12.02 -12.43
C PHE A 121 -17.06 12.09 -10.89
N PHE A 122 -17.69 11.11 -10.24
CA PHE A 122 -17.80 11.11 -8.78
C PHE A 122 -16.46 10.85 -8.09
N GLY A 123 -15.56 10.09 -8.71
CA GLY A 123 -14.17 9.90 -8.27
C GLY A 123 -13.38 11.21 -8.30
N SER A 124 -13.52 12.00 -9.38
CA SER A 124 -12.87 13.32 -9.51
C SER A 124 -13.34 14.29 -8.43
N VAL A 125 -14.64 14.30 -8.12
CA VAL A 125 -15.19 15.09 -7.01
C VAL A 125 -14.57 14.66 -5.66
N CYS A 126 -14.46 13.35 -5.42
CA CYS A 126 -13.80 12.84 -4.22
C CYS A 126 -12.33 13.28 -4.13
N MET A 127 -11.59 13.25 -5.24
CA MET A 127 -10.17 13.61 -5.27
C MET A 127 -9.94 15.10 -5.03
N LEU A 128 -10.73 15.96 -5.68
CA LEU A 128 -10.62 17.42 -5.57
C LEU A 128 -10.87 17.93 -4.14
N PHE A 129 -11.85 17.36 -3.44
CA PHE A 129 -12.26 17.87 -2.13
C PHE A 129 -11.85 16.99 -0.94
N GLY A 130 -11.55 15.70 -1.16
CA GLY A 130 -11.31 14.74 -0.09
C GLY A 130 -10.10 15.08 0.78
N GLY A 131 -9.02 15.60 0.18
CA GLY A 131 -7.82 15.98 0.93
C GLY A 131 -8.08 17.04 2.02
N LEU A 132 -9.02 17.96 1.76
CA LEU A 132 -9.40 19.02 2.71
C LEU A 132 -10.04 18.46 4.00
N GLN A 133 -10.55 17.23 3.99
CA GLN A 133 -11.10 16.57 5.18
C GLN A 133 -10.04 16.31 6.26
N PHE A 134 -8.78 16.16 5.86
CA PHE A 134 -7.69 15.82 6.76
C PHE A 134 -6.91 17.05 7.27
N TRP A 135 -7.16 18.24 6.72
CA TRP A 135 -6.50 19.48 7.13
C TRP A 135 -7.01 19.99 8.49
N PRO A 136 -6.20 19.91 9.58
CA PRO A 136 -6.70 20.20 10.92
C PRO A 136 -7.08 21.66 11.13
N TYR A 137 -6.35 22.60 10.52
CA TYR A 137 -6.67 24.03 10.58
C TYR A 137 -7.98 24.34 9.86
N PHE A 138 -8.16 23.81 8.64
CA PHE A 138 -9.39 23.97 7.87
C PHE A 138 -10.61 23.43 8.62
N ARG A 139 -10.50 22.22 9.19
CA ARG A 139 -11.57 21.59 9.99
C ARG A 139 -11.98 22.42 11.20
N LYS A 140 -11.01 23.07 11.89
CA LYS A 140 -11.28 23.90 13.07
C LYS A 140 -11.88 25.26 12.72
N LYS A 141 -11.35 25.92 11.68
CA LYS A 141 -11.76 27.29 11.29
C LYS A 141 -13.04 27.31 10.45
N TYR A 142 -13.20 26.36 9.52
CA TYR A 142 -14.29 26.32 8.54
C TYR A 142 -15.16 25.07 8.71
N LEU A 143 -15.64 24.83 9.94
CA LEU A 143 -16.37 23.60 10.30
C LEU A 143 -17.62 23.33 9.45
N LYS A 144 -18.37 24.36 9.07
CA LYS A 144 -19.56 24.21 8.19
C LYS A 144 -19.16 23.67 6.81
N VAL A 145 -18.08 24.20 6.24
CA VAL A 145 -17.55 23.77 4.93
C VAL A 145 -16.98 22.36 5.02
N HIS A 146 -16.23 22.05 6.09
CA HIS A 146 -15.76 20.69 6.35
C HIS A 146 -16.90 19.67 6.38
N ARG A 147 -18.01 19.99 7.07
CA ARG A 147 -19.20 19.12 7.10
C ARG A 147 -19.86 18.98 5.73
N LEU A 148 -19.98 20.07 4.97
CA LEU A 148 -20.54 20.02 3.62
C LEU A 148 -19.70 19.11 2.70
N ILE A 149 -18.38 19.30 2.70
CA ILE A 149 -17.46 18.44 1.94
C ILE A 149 -17.53 16.99 2.44
N GLY A 150 -17.66 16.78 3.75
CA GLY A 150 -17.80 15.44 4.34
C GLY A 150 -19.09 14.74 3.89
N VAL A 151 -20.21 15.47 3.81
CA VAL A 151 -21.48 14.95 3.29
C VAL A 151 -21.35 14.62 1.80
N LEU A 152 -20.73 15.51 1.02
CA LEU A 152 -20.43 15.27 -0.39
C LEU A 152 -19.61 13.98 -0.53
N TYR A 153 -18.50 13.85 0.20
CA TYR A 153 -17.64 12.68 0.17
C TYR A 153 -18.37 11.38 0.54
N ILE A 154 -19.17 11.39 1.62
CA ILE A 154 -19.95 10.22 2.05
C ILE A 154 -20.99 9.81 0.98
N ALA A 155 -21.52 10.75 0.21
CA ALA A 155 -22.45 10.46 -0.87
C ALA A 155 -21.74 9.98 -2.15
N THR A 156 -20.63 10.64 -2.53
CA THR A 156 -19.97 10.39 -3.82
C THR A 156 -19.08 9.14 -3.80
N VAL A 157 -18.45 8.80 -2.67
CA VAL A 157 -17.58 7.61 -2.59
C VAL A 157 -18.34 6.31 -2.90
N PRO A 158 -19.49 6.00 -2.26
CA PRO A 158 -20.24 4.80 -2.59
C PRO A 158 -20.67 4.75 -4.06
N ILE A 159 -21.13 5.87 -4.63
CA ILE A 159 -21.55 5.93 -6.03
C ILE A 159 -20.38 5.61 -6.96
N ALA A 160 -19.24 6.28 -6.77
CA ALA A 160 -18.04 6.07 -7.59
C ALA A 160 -17.53 4.62 -7.48
N VAL A 161 -17.45 4.09 -6.26
CA VAL A 161 -16.90 2.76 -6.01
C VAL A 161 -17.84 1.67 -6.51
N ILE A 162 -19.14 1.76 -6.26
CA ILE A 162 -20.11 0.79 -6.79
C ILE A 162 -20.08 0.79 -8.32
N ALA A 163 -20.02 1.95 -8.97
CA ALA A 163 -19.89 2.02 -10.41
C ALA A 163 -18.63 1.31 -10.93
N SER A 164 -17.47 1.50 -10.27
CA SER A 164 -16.25 0.75 -10.64
C SER A 164 -16.37 -0.75 -10.39
N LEU A 165 -16.99 -1.19 -9.28
CA LEU A 165 -17.15 -2.62 -8.98
C LEU A 165 -18.10 -3.29 -9.97
N LEU A 166 -19.18 -2.62 -10.37
CA LEU A 166 -20.07 -3.10 -11.42
C LEU A 166 -19.35 -3.17 -12.77
N TYR A 167 -18.48 -2.21 -13.08
CA TYR A 167 -17.66 -2.28 -14.29
C TYR A 167 -16.70 -3.46 -14.25
N LEU A 168 -15.98 -3.68 -13.13
CA LEU A 168 -15.07 -4.81 -12.94
C LEU A 168 -15.79 -6.17 -12.98
N ALA A 169 -17.05 -6.22 -12.52
CA ALA A 169 -17.88 -7.43 -12.61
C ALA A 169 -18.28 -7.77 -14.06
N ASN A 170 -18.42 -6.75 -14.91
CA ASN A 170 -18.82 -6.88 -16.31
C ASN A 170 -17.65 -6.78 -17.31
N THR A 171 -16.41 -6.76 -16.80
CA THR A 171 -15.20 -6.61 -17.62
C THR A 171 -14.23 -7.73 -17.28
N ALA A 172 -13.88 -8.53 -18.28
CA ALA A 172 -12.92 -9.61 -18.11
C ALA A 172 -11.53 -9.06 -17.71
N PRO A 173 -10.77 -9.75 -16.86
CA PRO A 173 -9.48 -9.26 -16.38
C PRO A 173 -8.53 -8.85 -17.49
N HIS A 174 -8.46 -9.58 -18.61
CA HIS A 174 -7.54 -9.28 -19.71
C HIS A 174 -7.75 -7.90 -20.34
N HIS A 175 -8.91 -7.28 -20.18
CA HIS A 175 -9.18 -5.94 -20.66
C HIS A 175 -8.79 -4.82 -19.68
N ILE A 176 -8.53 -5.16 -18.41
CA ILE A 176 -8.01 -4.22 -17.42
C ILE A 176 -6.51 -4.05 -17.64
N TYR A 177 -6.02 -2.82 -17.49
CA TYR A 177 -4.59 -2.54 -17.49
C TYR A 177 -3.91 -3.36 -16.38
N ASP A 178 -2.88 -4.15 -16.71
CA ASP A 178 -2.24 -5.18 -15.87
C ASP A 178 -3.07 -6.44 -15.55
N HIS A 179 -4.10 -6.69 -16.35
CA HIS A 179 -4.91 -7.90 -16.36
C HIS A 179 -5.40 -8.35 -14.96
N LEU A 180 -5.05 -9.56 -14.51
CA LEU A 180 -5.59 -10.19 -13.32
C LEU A 180 -5.11 -9.54 -12.02
N VAL A 181 -3.85 -9.12 -11.94
CA VAL A 181 -3.28 -8.48 -10.74
C VAL A 181 -4.08 -7.22 -10.38
N ALA A 182 -4.24 -6.32 -11.35
CA ALA A 182 -4.99 -5.09 -11.16
C ALA A 182 -6.46 -5.37 -10.86
N TRP A 183 -7.07 -6.32 -11.56
CA TRP A 183 -8.47 -6.70 -11.30
C TRP A 183 -8.68 -7.13 -9.84
N ILE A 184 -7.82 -8.01 -9.30
CA ILE A 184 -7.89 -8.44 -7.89
C ILE A 184 -7.66 -7.26 -6.94
N GLY A 185 -6.62 -6.46 -7.18
CA GLY A 185 -6.28 -5.31 -6.33
C GLY A 185 -7.43 -4.28 -6.25
N LEU A 186 -8.02 -3.94 -7.40
CA LEU A 186 -9.13 -2.99 -7.47
C LEU A 186 -10.39 -3.50 -6.74
N TRP A 187 -10.68 -4.80 -6.80
CA TRP A 187 -11.75 -5.39 -5.98
C TRP A 187 -11.50 -5.23 -4.48
N ILE A 188 -10.29 -5.55 -4.02
CA ILE A 188 -9.91 -5.45 -2.61
C ILE A 188 -10.06 -4.00 -2.12
N PHE A 189 -9.48 -3.03 -2.83
CA PHE A 189 -9.57 -1.62 -2.43
C PHE A 189 -10.98 -1.04 -2.56
N GLY A 190 -11.75 -1.44 -3.58
CA GLY A 190 -13.14 -1.03 -3.74
C GLY A 190 -14.01 -1.50 -2.58
N VAL A 191 -13.97 -2.80 -2.27
CA VAL A 191 -14.72 -3.37 -1.13
C VAL A 191 -14.26 -2.77 0.20
N LEU A 192 -12.95 -2.62 0.40
CA LEU A 192 -12.40 -2.01 1.61
C LEU A 192 -12.85 -0.56 1.77
N SER A 193 -12.89 0.22 0.69
CA SER A 193 -13.36 1.61 0.72
C SER A 193 -14.84 1.70 1.11
N LEU A 194 -15.69 0.79 0.60
CA LEU A 194 -17.11 0.72 0.99
C LEU A 194 -17.30 0.34 2.46
N ILE A 195 -16.53 -0.64 2.95
CA ILE A 195 -16.53 -1.00 4.38
C ILE A 195 -16.09 0.20 5.21
N ALA A 196 -14.99 0.85 4.81
CA ALA A 196 -14.40 1.95 5.55
C ALA A 196 -15.35 3.15 5.63
N ILE A 197 -15.97 3.57 4.53
CA ILE A 197 -16.91 4.70 4.54
C ILE A 197 -18.18 4.37 5.35
N THR A 198 -18.67 3.13 5.26
CA THR A 198 -19.82 2.66 6.04
C THR A 198 -19.51 2.70 7.54
N MET A 199 -18.33 2.21 7.94
CA MET A 199 -17.87 2.24 9.33
C MET A 199 -17.59 3.66 9.82
N ALA A 200 -17.10 4.55 8.96
CA ALA A 200 -16.94 5.97 9.26
C ALA A 200 -18.30 6.62 9.59
N VAL A 201 -19.35 6.31 8.81
CA VAL A 201 -20.71 6.79 9.05
C VAL A 201 -21.28 6.22 10.36
N PHE A 202 -21.09 4.94 10.64
CA PHE A 202 -21.53 4.35 11.91
C PHE A 202 -20.81 4.97 13.12
N ALA A 203 -19.50 5.22 13.00
CA ALA A 203 -18.71 5.83 14.05
C ALA A 203 -19.20 7.27 14.36
N ILE A 204 -19.45 8.09 13.33
CA ILE A 204 -19.93 9.47 13.56
C ILE A 204 -21.36 9.49 14.12
N LYS A 205 -22.25 8.60 13.68
CA LYS A 205 -23.60 8.44 14.27
C LYS A 205 -23.54 8.09 15.75
N LYS A 206 -22.58 7.24 16.15
CA LYS A 206 -22.29 6.90 17.56
C LYS A 206 -21.45 7.96 18.28
N ARG A 207 -21.21 9.13 17.68
CA ARG A 207 -20.38 10.23 18.20
C ARG A 207 -18.94 9.82 18.54
N LYS A 208 -18.44 8.79 17.87
CA LYS A 208 -17.06 8.29 18.01
C LYS A 208 -16.16 8.95 16.96
N ILE A 209 -15.80 10.20 17.21
CA ILE A 209 -15.13 11.07 16.22
C ILE A 209 -13.78 10.49 15.77
N TYR A 210 -12.97 9.91 16.66
CA TYR A 210 -11.65 9.36 16.28
C TYR A 210 -11.76 8.10 15.45
N GLU A 211 -12.71 7.21 15.79
CA GLU A 211 -13.00 6.04 14.97
C GLU A 211 -13.49 6.51 13.58
N HIS A 212 -14.34 7.52 13.51
CA HIS A 212 -14.76 8.13 12.24
C HIS A 212 -13.56 8.65 11.44
N GLN A 213 -12.66 9.43 12.05
CA GLN A 213 -11.47 9.95 11.38
C GLN A 213 -10.54 8.85 10.87
N ALA A 214 -10.34 7.78 11.65
CA ALA A 214 -9.49 6.66 11.26
C ALA A 214 -10.10 5.85 10.11
N TRP A 215 -11.42 5.64 10.12
CA TRP A 215 -12.13 5.00 9.01
C TRP A 215 -12.18 5.89 7.76
N MET A 216 -12.31 7.20 7.91
CA MET A 216 -12.18 8.15 6.80
C MET A 216 -10.78 8.10 6.19
N ALA A 217 -9.73 8.00 7.01
CA ALA A 217 -8.35 7.88 6.52
C ALA A 217 -8.15 6.59 5.71
N LEU A 218 -8.72 5.46 6.15
CA LEU A 218 -8.66 4.19 5.40
C LEU A 218 -9.42 4.25 4.07
N SER A 219 -10.62 4.83 4.07
CA SER A 219 -11.40 5.02 2.84
C SER A 219 -10.62 5.90 1.86
N PHE A 220 -10.10 7.03 2.35
CA PHE A 220 -9.35 7.95 1.52
C PHE A 220 -8.07 7.32 0.98
N SER A 221 -7.29 6.63 1.81
CA SER A 221 -6.07 5.97 1.36
C SER A 221 -6.34 4.85 0.35
N SER A 222 -7.49 4.17 0.43
CA SER A 222 -7.91 3.18 -0.58
C SER A 222 -8.25 3.84 -1.92
N LEU A 223 -8.79 5.06 -1.92
CA LEU A 223 -9.08 5.83 -3.14
C LEU A 223 -7.81 6.48 -3.72
N MET A 224 -6.81 6.76 -2.89
CA MET A 224 -5.52 7.32 -3.32
C MET A 224 -4.67 6.37 -4.16
N VAL A 225 -5.01 5.08 -4.17
CA VAL A 225 -4.28 4.02 -4.88
C VAL A 225 -4.07 4.37 -6.36
N ALA A 226 -5.08 4.90 -7.05
CA ALA A 226 -4.93 5.29 -8.46
C ALA A 226 -4.01 6.52 -8.64
N PRO A 227 -4.20 7.65 -7.93
CA PRO A 227 -3.26 8.76 -7.97
C PRO A 227 -1.81 8.39 -7.63
N MET A 228 -1.58 7.60 -6.58
CA MET A 228 -0.23 7.20 -6.17
C MET A 228 0.45 6.34 -7.23
N LEU A 229 -0.29 5.43 -7.86
CA LEU A 229 0.18 4.63 -9.00
C LEU A 229 0.79 5.50 -10.12
N ARG A 230 0.27 6.72 -10.38
CA ARG A 230 0.81 7.62 -11.41
C ARG A 230 2.09 8.31 -10.95
N TRP A 231 2.16 8.67 -9.68
CA TRP A 231 3.38 9.23 -9.09
C TRP A 231 4.49 8.19 -9.07
N ASP A 232 4.17 6.95 -8.72
CA ASP A 232 5.10 5.84 -8.79
C ASP A 232 5.59 5.60 -10.21
N TRP A 233 4.70 5.64 -11.23
CA TRP A 233 5.13 5.59 -12.63
C TRP A 233 6.11 6.68 -12.99
N ALA A 234 5.81 7.93 -12.65
CA ALA A 234 6.68 9.06 -12.94
C ALA A 234 8.05 8.95 -12.24
N ILE A 235 8.05 8.61 -10.95
CA ILE A 235 9.27 8.53 -10.14
C ILE A 235 10.11 7.33 -10.56
N LEU A 236 9.51 6.15 -10.70
CA LEU A 236 10.23 4.94 -11.08
C LEU A 236 10.74 5.03 -12.52
N ALA A 237 10.02 5.67 -13.45
CA ALA A 237 10.49 5.83 -14.82
C ALA A 237 11.73 6.74 -14.86
N ALA A 238 11.78 7.77 -14.01
CA ALA A 238 12.96 8.62 -13.88
C ALA A 238 14.16 7.89 -13.23
N ILE A 239 13.91 7.00 -12.26
CA ILE A 239 14.99 6.21 -11.61
C ILE A 239 15.47 5.07 -12.52
N PHE A 240 14.56 4.45 -13.29
CA PHE A 240 14.80 3.27 -14.10
C PHE A 240 14.39 3.51 -15.57
N PRO A 241 15.09 4.39 -16.29
CA PRO A 241 14.67 4.89 -17.61
C PRO A 241 14.66 3.84 -18.73
N HIS A 242 15.31 2.69 -18.51
CA HIS A 242 15.46 1.62 -19.51
C HIS A 242 14.40 0.52 -19.40
N ILE A 243 13.52 0.61 -18.40
CA ILE A 243 12.51 -0.41 -18.11
C ILE A 243 11.22 0.01 -18.79
N ASP A 244 10.55 -0.93 -19.46
CA ASP A 244 9.27 -0.66 -20.10
C ASP A 244 8.15 -0.40 -19.07
N GLN A 245 7.12 0.30 -19.52
CA GLN A 245 6.03 0.74 -18.66
C GLN A 245 5.24 -0.43 -18.01
N GLN A 246 5.14 -1.58 -18.68
CA GLN A 246 4.41 -2.75 -18.18
C GLN A 246 5.17 -3.40 -17.04
N THR A 247 6.48 -3.62 -17.23
CA THR A 247 7.36 -4.14 -16.17
C THR A 247 7.41 -3.21 -14.96
N LEU A 248 7.47 -1.89 -15.21
CA LEU A 248 7.42 -0.88 -14.16
C LEU A 248 6.09 -0.88 -13.40
N ASN A 249 4.97 -1.09 -14.11
CA ASN A 249 3.67 -1.14 -13.46
C ASN A 249 3.56 -2.35 -12.51
N LEU A 250 4.08 -3.53 -12.89
CA LEU A 250 4.09 -4.72 -12.03
C LEU A 250 4.83 -4.48 -10.70
N VAL A 251 5.93 -3.73 -10.72
CA VAL A 251 6.67 -3.29 -9.53
C VAL A 251 5.77 -2.45 -8.65
N THR A 252 5.11 -1.48 -9.27
CA THR A 252 4.21 -0.56 -8.59
C THR A 252 3.03 -1.29 -7.93
N MET A 253 2.47 -2.29 -8.61
CA MET A 253 1.37 -3.11 -8.07
C MET A 253 1.71 -3.80 -6.75
N GLY A 254 2.98 -4.17 -6.51
CA GLY A 254 3.38 -4.73 -5.21
C GLY A 254 3.74 -3.69 -4.14
N LEU A 255 3.89 -2.42 -4.51
CA LEU A 255 4.06 -1.28 -3.58
C LEU A 255 2.72 -0.80 -3.03
N MET A 256 1.67 -0.84 -3.86
CA MET A 256 0.41 -0.12 -3.64
C MET A 256 -0.30 -0.44 -2.32
N LEU A 257 -0.34 -1.72 -1.89
CA LEU A 257 -1.01 -2.10 -0.64
C LEU A 257 -0.29 -1.54 0.59
N PRO A 258 1.02 -1.83 0.79
CA PRO A 258 1.76 -1.20 1.88
C PRO A 258 1.71 0.32 1.84
N GLU A 259 1.89 0.93 0.66
CA GLU A 259 1.92 2.36 0.49
C GLU A 259 0.57 3.01 0.88
N SER A 260 -0.55 2.50 0.37
CA SER A 260 -1.90 2.96 0.72
C SER A 260 -2.14 2.91 2.24
N LEU A 261 -1.80 1.78 2.88
CA LEU A 261 -1.98 1.65 4.32
C LEU A 261 -1.07 2.59 5.11
N LEU A 262 0.15 2.85 4.64
CA LEU A 262 1.05 3.81 5.27
C LEU A 262 0.57 5.25 5.13
N ILE A 263 0.01 5.63 3.98
CA ILE A 263 -0.62 6.94 3.80
C ILE A 263 -1.78 7.10 4.79
N GLY A 264 -2.65 6.11 4.88
CA GLY A 264 -3.75 6.09 5.86
C GLY A 264 -3.23 6.20 7.30
N TYR A 265 -2.15 5.49 7.64
CA TYR A 265 -1.51 5.55 8.95
C TYR A 265 -0.94 6.95 9.23
N GLY A 266 -0.23 7.53 8.26
CA GLY A 266 0.30 8.89 8.34
C GLY A 266 -0.79 9.93 8.55
N LEU A 267 -1.92 9.83 7.87
CA LEU A 267 -3.07 10.72 8.07
C LEU A 267 -3.65 10.62 9.49
N ILE A 268 -3.68 9.41 10.06
CA ILE A 268 -4.07 9.20 11.46
C ILE A 268 -3.05 9.83 12.41
N LEU A 269 -1.75 9.65 12.15
CA LEU A 269 -0.68 10.24 12.95
C LEU A 269 -0.70 11.77 12.94
N ILE A 270 -0.85 12.41 11.76
CA ILE A 270 -1.00 13.86 11.67
C ILE A 270 -2.20 14.31 12.50
N ASN A 271 -3.35 13.65 12.35
CA ASN A 271 -4.55 14.05 13.08
C ASN A 271 -4.31 14.05 14.59
N ARG A 272 -3.57 13.07 15.14
CA ARG A 272 -3.22 13.00 16.56
C ARG A 272 -2.35 14.18 17.04
N GLN A 273 -1.48 14.74 16.20
CA GLN A 273 -0.60 15.86 16.57
C GLN A 273 -1.32 17.18 16.81
N TYR A 274 -2.46 17.40 16.14
CA TYR A 274 -3.22 18.67 16.21
C TYR A 274 -4.36 18.63 17.23
N VAL A 275 -4.47 17.52 17.94
CA VAL A 275 -5.56 17.11 18.80
C VAL A 275 -4.97 17.10 20.23
N ARG A 276 -5.68 17.68 21.19
CA ARG A 276 -5.16 17.90 22.56
C ARG A 276 -5.01 16.55 23.27
N PRO A 277 -3.84 16.17 23.82
CA PRO A 277 -3.72 14.94 24.58
C PRO A 277 -4.78 14.87 25.70
N MET A 278 -5.44 13.72 25.85
CA MET A 278 -6.44 13.48 26.90
C MET A 278 -5.91 12.58 28.00
N ALA A 279 -6.59 12.61 29.15
CA ALA A 279 -6.57 11.48 30.07
C ALA A 279 -7.03 10.20 29.35
N GLN A 280 -6.35 9.10 29.65
CA GLN A 280 -6.55 7.80 29.04
C GLN A 280 -8.02 7.36 29.10
N ARG A 281 -8.71 7.28 27.95
CA ARG A 281 -10.10 6.81 27.88
C ARG A 281 -10.17 5.30 28.08
N LYS A 282 -11.31 4.78 28.54
CA LYS A 282 -11.56 3.32 28.57
C LYS A 282 -11.28 2.72 27.16
N PRO A 283 -10.58 1.58 27.06
CA PRO A 283 -10.32 0.91 25.78
C PRO A 283 -11.61 0.59 25.01
N ASN A 284 -11.52 0.49 23.68
CA ASN A 284 -12.66 0.04 22.88
C ASN A 284 -12.96 -1.45 23.22
N PRO A 285 -14.23 -1.84 23.41
CA PRO A 285 -14.60 -3.25 23.61
C PRO A 285 -14.03 -4.21 22.55
N ILE A 286 -13.94 -3.76 21.29
CA ILE A 286 -13.34 -4.53 20.19
C ILE A 286 -11.84 -4.72 20.43
N ALA A 287 -11.13 -3.70 20.93
CA ALA A 287 -9.71 -3.82 21.24
C ALA A 287 -9.45 -4.75 22.44
N ILE A 288 -10.33 -4.73 23.44
CA ILE A 288 -10.28 -5.68 24.58
C ILE A 288 -10.47 -7.11 24.06
N ARG A 289 -11.55 -7.35 23.30
CA ARG A 289 -11.83 -8.66 22.69
C ARG A 289 -10.69 -9.12 21.78
N GLY A 290 -10.12 -8.23 20.98
CA GLY A 290 -8.95 -8.54 20.14
C GLY A 290 -7.73 -8.95 20.96
N SER A 291 -7.49 -8.28 22.09
CA SER A 291 -6.40 -8.63 23.01
C SER A 291 -6.63 -10.00 23.66
N GLU A 292 -7.88 -10.31 24.05
CA GLU A 292 -8.23 -11.64 24.58
C GLU A 292 -8.07 -12.74 23.53
N ILE A 293 -8.54 -12.51 22.30
CA ILE A 293 -8.38 -13.45 21.18
C ILE A 293 -6.90 -13.68 20.93
N TYR A 294 -6.09 -12.63 20.90
CA TYR A 294 -4.64 -12.74 20.75
C TYR A 294 -4.01 -13.62 21.82
N VAL A 295 -4.33 -13.38 23.10
CA VAL A 295 -3.79 -14.17 24.22
C VAL A 295 -4.21 -15.63 24.13
N ARG A 296 -5.47 -15.92 23.76
CA ARG A 296 -5.95 -17.30 23.57
C ARG A 296 -5.29 -17.98 22.36
N ALA A 297 -5.01 -17.22 21.30
CA ALA A 297 -4.39 -17.72 20.08
C ALA A 297 -2.86 -17.91 20.19
N LEU A 298 -2.21 -17.44 21.26
CA LEU A 298 -0.76 -17.50 21.42
C LEU A 298 -0.14 -18.88 21.14
N PRO A 299 -0.66 -20.02 21.64
CA PRO A 299 -0.10 -21.33 21.34
C PRO A 299 -0.08 -21.61 19.83
N ILE A 300 -1.15 -21.26 19.13
CA ILE A 300 -1.27 -21.40 17.68
C ILE A 300 -0.30 -20.43 16.98
N LEU A 301 -0.20 -19.18 17.43
CA LEU A 301 0.73 -18.20 16.85
C LEU A 301 2.19 -18.62 17.01
N TYR A 302 2.57 -19.22 18.13
CA TYR A 302 3.90 -19.81 18.31
C TYR A 302 4.13 -21.02 17.40
N ALA A 303 3.14 -21.91 17.27
CA ALA A 303 3.23 -23.03 16.33
C ALA A 303 3.40 -22.54 14.88
N LEU A 304 2.62 -21.54 14.47
CA LEU A 304 2.74 -20.90 13.17
C LEU A 304 4.09 -20.19 12.99
N ALA A 305 4.64 -19.55 14.04
CA ALA A 305 5.97 -18.95 13.98
C ALA A 305 7.07 -20.01 13.81
N ILE A 306 6.96 -21.17 14.46
CA ILE A 306 7.87 -22.30 14.28
C ILE A 306 7.77 -22.85 12.87
N VAL A 307 6.55 -23.12 12.37
CA VAL A 307 6.32 -23.58 10.99
C VAL A 307 6.86 -22.58 9.98
N SER A 308 6.63 -21.29 10.20
CA SER A 308 7.18 -20.21 9.40
C SER A 308 8.71 -20.25 9.39
N GLY A 309 9.34 -20.47 10.55
CA GLY A 309 10.78 -20.59 10.63
C GLY A 309 11.32 -21.82 9.90
N ILE A 310 10.66 -22.96 10.00
CA ILE A 310 11.02 -24.19 9.28
C ILE A 310 10.93 -23.96 7.76
N ILE A 311 9.81 -23.42 7.27
CA ILE A 311 9.62 -23.15 5.84
C ILE A 311 10.68 -22.17 5.33
N SER A 312 10.90 -21.06 6.05
CA SER A 312 11.93 -20.08 5.68
C SER A 312 13.34 -20.68 5.70
N PHE A 313 13.67 -21.49 6.71
CA PHE A 313 14.96 -22.15 6.80
C PHE A 313 15.16 -23.14 5.65
N THR A 314 14.16 -23.96 5.34
CA THR A 314 14.21 -24.91 4.22
C THR A 314 14.32 -24.19 2.88
N TYR A 315 13.58 -23.11 2.67
CA TYR A 315 13.56 -22.37 1.40
C TYR A 315 14.90 -21.65 1.12
N TYR A 316 15.44 -20.93 2.11
CA TYR A 316 16.58 -20.04 1.90
C TYR A 316 17.94 -20.65 2.31
N ILE A 317 17.96 -21.49 3.35
CA ILE A 317 19.22 -22.01 3.92
C ILE A 317 19.56 -23.38 3.36
N ILE A 318 18.63 -24.34 3.44
CA ILE A 318 18.81 -25.68 2.88
C ILE A 318 18.69 -25.62 1.35
N GLY A 319 17.64 -24.96 0.87
CA GLY A 319 17.39 -24.72 -0.54
C GLY A 319 18.15 -23.53 -1.11
N GLN A 320 17.88 -23.27 -2.37
CA GLN A 320 18.40 -22.11 -3.12
C GLN A 320 17.25 -21.21 -3.63
N GLY A 321 16.22 -21.03 -2.79
CA GLY A 321 15.04 -20.23 -3.15
C GLY A 321 14.03 -21.01 -3.99
N PHE A 322 13.40 -20.36 -4.96
CA PHE A 322 12.34 -20.97 -5.79
C PHE A 322 12.80 -22.20 -6.56
N SER A 323 14.10 -22.32 -6.85
CA SER A 323 14.66 -23.48 -7.55
C SER A 323 14.46 -24.80 -6.79
N SER A 324 14.17 -24.72 -5.49
CA SER A 324 14.01 -25.88 -4.60
C SER A 324 12.61 -26.48 -4.64
N PHE A 325 11.65 -25.85 -5.31
CA PHE A 325 10.26 -26.28 -5.32
C PHE A 325 9.70 -26.36 -6.74
N ASP A 326 9.16 -27.52 -7.11
CA ASP A 326 8.58 -27.72 -8.45
C ASP A 326 7.38 -26.81 -8.71
N PHE A 327 6.56 -26.55 -7.68
CA PHE A 327 5.38 -25.69 -7.82
C PHE A 327 5.74 -24.25 -8.23
N ALA A 328 6.95 -23.77 -7.91
CA ALA A 328 7.37 -22.42 -8.28
C ALA A 328 7.49 -22.28 -9.80
N ARG A 329 7.86 -23.35 -10.52
CA ARG A 329 7.99 -23.35 -11.99
C ARG A 329 6.65 -23.12 -12.70
N HIS A 330 5.52 -23.32 -12.02
CA HIS A 330 4.19 -23.07 -12.60
C HIS A 330 3.83 -21.58 -12.65
N LEU A 331 4.43 -20.74 -11.79
CA LEU A 331 4.03 -19.33 -11.62
C LEU A 331 5.18 -18.33 -11.83
N VAL A 332 6.41 -18.79 -11.61
CA VAL A 332 7.60 -17.96 -11.57
C VAL A 332 8.44 -18.22 -12.83
N PRO A 333 8.77 -17.19 -13.65
CA PRO A 333 9.59 -17.38 -14.84
C PRO A 333 10.94 -18.01 -14.53
N ALA A 334 11.41 -18.93 -15.39
CA ALA A 334 12.66 -19.66 -15.17
C ALA A 334 13.89 -18.73 -15.01
N ALA A 335 13.93 -17.63 -15.76
CA ALA A 335 14.99 -16.63 -15.64
C ALA A 335 15.00 -15.97 -14.25
N PHE A 336 13.83 -15.72 -13.66
CA PHE A 336 13.72 -15.18 -12.30
C PHE A 336 14.17 -16.21 -11.25
N ILE A 337 13.76 -17.47 -11.39
CA ILE A 337 14.21 -18.56 -10.51
C ILE A 337 15.73 -18.68 -10.54
N ALA A 338 16.34 -18.66 -11.73
CA ALA A 338 17.79 -18.75 -11.88
C ALA A 338 18.52 -17.55 -11.24
N GLN A 339 18.02 -16.34 -11.48
CA GLN A 339 18.59 -15.12 -10.91
C GLN A 339 18.50 -15.09 -9.38
N GLU A 340 17.35 -15.43 -8.82
CA GLU A 340 17.17 -15.51 -7.37
C GLU A 340 18.13 -16.54 -6.76
N SER A 341 18.18 -17.74 -7.34
CA SER A 341 19.07 -18.83 -6.90
C SER A 341 20.55 -18.40 -6.92
N ASN A 342 20.97 -17.68 -7.96
CA ASN A 342 22.33 -17.16 -8.10
C ASN A 342 22.65 -16.07 -7.06
N VAL A 343 21.72 -15.15 -6.78
CA VAL A 343 21.94 -14.10 -5.78
C VAL A 343 21.99 -14.70 -4.37
N LEU A 344 21.11 -15.65 -4.05
CA LEU A 344 21.10 -16.32 -2.75
C LEU A 344 22.36 -17.18 -2.54
N SER A 345 22.90 -17.82 -3.57
CA SER A 345 24.13 -18.60 -3.45
C SER A 345 25.38 -17.72 -3.30
N SER A 346 25.44 -16.58 -4.02
CA SER A 346 26.56 -15.64 -3.97
C SER A 346 26.59 -14.78 -2.70
N HIS A 347 25.47 -14.64 -1.99
CA HIS A 347 25.39 -13.79 -0.78
C HIS A 347 24.94 -14.58 0.48
N PRO A 348 25.72 -15.60 0.91
CA PRO A 348 25.34 -16.49 2.01
C PRO A 348 25.14 -15.77 3.34
N ILE A 349 25.92 -14.72 3.61
CA ILE A 349 25.81 -13.93 4.86
C ILE A 349 24.49 -13.15 4.87
N ALA A 350 24.14 -12.48 3.77
CA ALA A 350 22.92 -11.69 3.69
C ALA A 350 21.67 -12.58 3.85
N LYS A 351 21.60 -13.73 3.15
CA LYS A 351 20.47 -14.66 3.33
C LYS A 351 20.40 -15.25 4.74
N THR A 352 21.53 -15.61 5.33
CA THR A 352 21.55 -16.26 6.65
C THR A 352 21.13 -15.28 7.73
N THR A 353 21.67 -14.06 7.70
CA THR A 353 21.30 -12.99 8.64
C THR A 353 19.84 -12.58 8.48
N PHE A 354 19.32 -12.52 7.24
CA PHE A 354 17.91 -12.26 6.99
C PHE A 354 17.01 -13.28 7.72
N ILE A 355 17.25 -14.57 7.49
CA ILE A 355 16.37 -15.65 7.95
C ILE A 355 16.52 -15.93 9.43
N ILE A 356 17.74 -15.96 9.98
CA ILE A 356 17.92 -16.12 11.42
C ILE A 356 17.27 -14.96 12.16
N SER A 357 17.42 -13.73 11.66
CA SER A 357 16.83 -12.57 12.32
C SER A 357 15.30 -12.60 12.31
N THR A 358 14.66 -13.02 11.22
CA THR A 358 13.19 -13.16 11.17
C THR A 358 12.67 -14.28 12.07
N ILE A 359 13.34 -15.44 12.06
CA ILE A 359 13.00 -16.61 12.91
C ILE A 359 13.09 -16.27 14.39
N VAL A 360 14.11 -15.53 14.81
CA VAL A 360 14.29 -15.15 16.21
C VAL A 360 13.38 -13.97 16.59
N ALA A 361 13.24 -12.97 15.73
CA ALA A 361 12.46 -11.77 16.06
C ALA A 361 10.97 -12.04 16.25
N LEU A 362 10.35 -12.93 15.44
CA LEU A 362 8.91 -13.14 15.47
C LEU A 362 8.39 -13.73 16.80
N PRO A 363 8.95 -14.83 17.35
CA PRO A 363 8.56 -15.34 18.66
C PRO A 363 8.80 -14.36 19.80
N LEU A 364 9.90 -13.58 19.73
CA LEU A 364 10.20 -12.55 20.72
C LEU A 364 9.19 -11.39 20.66
N ALA A 365 8.78 -10.98 19.46
CA ALA A 365 7.74 -9.98 19.26
C ALA A 365 6.38 -10.45 19.81
N LEU A 366 6.01 -11.72 19.55
CA LEU A 366 4.80 -12.34 20.13
C LEU A 366 4.80 -12.28 21.67
N TYR A 367 5.95 -12.65 22.27
CA TYR A 367 6.15 -12.63 23.71
C TYR A 367 6.05 -11.22 24.29
N LEU A 368 6.75 -10.25 23.68
CA LEU A 368 6.74 -8.88 24.14
C LEU A 368 5.34 -8.27 24.02
N PHE A 369 4.64 -8.49 22.91
CA PHE A 369 3.31 -7.93 22.71
C PHE A 369 2.31 -8.43 23.76
N ARG A 370 2.34 -9.74 24.10
CA ARG A 370 1.56 -10.29 25.22
C ARG A 370 1.82 -9.52 26.51
N ASN A 371 3.09 -9.28 26.84
CA ASN A 371 3.46 -8.59 28.07
C ASN A 371 2.99 -7.12 28.08
N LEU A 372 2.98 -6.47 26.92
CA LEU A 372 2.46 -5.11 26.75
C LEU A 372 0.94 -5.00 26.81
N LEU A 373 0.21 -6.10 26.58
CA LEU A 373 -1.24 -6.16 26.75
C LEU A 373 -1.65 -6.37 28.21
N ILE A 374 -0.89 -7.18 28.97
CA ILE A 374 -1.24 -7.58 30.34
C ILE A 374 -0.85 -6.51 31.38
N ARG A 375 0.24 -5.76 31.16
CA ARG A 375 0.74 -4.80 32.16
C ARG A 375 0.29 -3.36 31.87
N PRO A 376 -0.30 -2.63 32.85
CA PRO A 376 -0.67 -1.23 32.68
C PRO A 376 0.56 -0.32 32.47
N SER A 377 0.34 0.78 31.74
CA SER A 377 1.33 1.60 31.02
C SER A 377 2.29 2.44 31.87
N THR A 378 2.35 2.26 33.19
CA THR A 378 3.04 3.21 34.07
C THR A 378 4.50 2.84 34.37
N THR A 379 4.86 1.54 34.33
CA THR A 379 6.26 1.09 34.48
C THR A 379 6.53 -0.22 33.73
N THR A 380 7.24 -0.11 32.62
CA THR A 380 7.75 -1.27 31.90
C THR A 380 9.07 -1.73 32.54
N PRO A 381 9.20 -3.03 32.89
CA PRO A 381 10.43 -3.56 33.45
C PRO A 381 11.65 -3.31 32.56
N PHE A 382 12.81 -3.12 33.19
CA PHE A 382 14.10 -3.02 32.51
C PHE A 382 14.35 -4.15 31.49
N GLN A 383 13.99 -5.39 31.84
CA GLN A 383 14.10 -6.55 30.95
C GLN A 383 13.28 -6.41 29.65
N GLN A 384 12.09 -5.79 29.70
CA GLN A 384 11.26 -5.59 28.51
C GLN A 384 11.85 -4.52 27.58
N HIS A 385 12.56 -3.52 28.12
CA HIS A 385 13.28 -2.55 27.29
C HIS A 385 14.45 -3.17 26.53
N HIS A 386 15.22 -4.06 27.17
CA HIS A 386 16.30 -4.80 26.49
C HIS A 386 15.75 -5.72 25.41
N LEU A 387 14.68 -6.44 25.71
CA LEU A 387 14.01 -7.28 24.72
C LEU A 387 13.50 -6.48 23.53
N ALA A 388 12.89 -5.30 23.77
CA ALA A 388 12.46 -4.41 22.70
C ALA A 388 13.63 -3.92 21.84
N ASN A 389 14.78 -3.57 22.45
CA ASN A 389 15.98 -3.19 21.70
C ASN A 389 16.49 -4.36 20.83
N LEU A 390 16.52 -5.58 21.37
CA LEU A 390 16.92 -6.77 20.63
C LEU A 390 16.01 -7.03 19.43
N ILE A 391 14.69 -7.01 19.62
CA ILE A 391 13.71 -7.16 18.54
C ILE A 391 13.94 -6.11 17.46
N ALA A 392 14.12 -4.84 17.85
CA ALA A 392 14.37 -3.76 16.90
C ALA A 392 15.63 -4.00 16.08
N ILE A 393 16.74 -4.37 16.72
CA ILE A 393 18.02 -4.65 16.06
C ILE A 393 17.86 -5.82 15.07
N LEU A 394 17.26 -6.92 15.50
CA LEU A 394 17.00 -8.08 14.63
C LEU A 394 16.12 -7.70 13.43
N THR A 395 15.07 -6.89 13.64
CA THR A 395 14.21 -6.45 12.53
C THR A 395 14.92 -5.52 11.55
N ILE A 396 15.81 -4.65 12.03
CA ILE A 396 16.61 -3.76 11.17
C ILE A 396 17.64 -4.57 10.38
N ILE A 397 18.30 -5.55 11.01
CA ILE A 397 19.21 -6.49 10.32
C ILE A 397 18.44 -7.27 9.26
N ALA A 398 17.30 -7.89 9.62
CA ALA A 398 16.45 -8.61 8.69
C ALA A 398 16.04 -7.72 7.50
N GLY A 399 15.60 -6.50 7.79
CA GLY A 399 15.17 -5.56 6.76
C GLY A 399 16.31 -5.11 5.85
N SER A 400 17.50 -4.88 6.40
CA SER A 400 18.68 -4.46 5.64
C SER A 400 19.19 -5.58 4.73
N SER A 401 19.22 -6.81 5.24
CA SER A 401 19.58 -8.00 4.45
C SER A 401 18.55 -8.28 3.35
N ALA A 402 17.24 -8.16 3.64
CA ALA A 402 16.19 -8.29 2.63
C ALA A 402 16.29 -7.22 1.54
N PHE A 403 16.51 -5.96 1.93
CA PHE A 403 16.70 -4.86 0.99
C PHE A 403 17.88 -5.12 0.06
N TYR A 404 19.02 -5.50 0.64
CA TYR A 404 20.23 -5.80 -0.13
C TYR A 404 20.02 -6.98 -1.09
N LEU A 405 19.40 -8.07 -0.65
CA LEU A 405 19.10 -9.21 -1.52
C LEU A 405 18.14 -8.81 -2.65
N GLY A 406 17.04 -8.12 -2.32
CA GLY A 406 16.06 -7.66 -3.30
C GLY A 406 16.64 -6.74 -4.38
N TRP A 407 17.55 -5.85 -3.97
CA TRP A 407 18.25 -4.97 -4.89
C TRP A 407 19.03 -5.77 -5.94
N ASN A 408 19.82 -6.76 -5.51
CA ASN A 408 20.62 -7.61 -6.39
C ASN A 408 19.77 -8.60 -7.22
N ILE A 409 18.61 -9.02 -6.70
CA ILE A 409 17.70 -9.94 -7.38
C ILE A 409 17.04 -9.28 -8.59
N GLY A 410 16.55 -8.04 -8.46
CA GLY A 410 15.67 -7.45 -9.47
C GLY A 410 15.83 -5.96 -9.70
N LEU A 411 16.08 -5.15 -8.68
CA LEU A 411 16.03 -3.68 -8.85
C LEU A 411 17.29 -3.05 -9.45
N MET A 412 18.29 -3.83 -9.87
CA MET A 412 19.46 -3.27 -10.55
C MET A 412 19.06 -2.69 -11.93
N PRO A 413 19.57 -1.51 -12.31
CA PRO A 413 19.18 -0.82 -13.56
C PRO A 413 19.34 -1.62 -14.87
N GLN A 414 20.16 -2.69 -14.86
CA GLN A 414 20.42 -3.55 -16.01
C GLN A 414 19.48 -4.78 -16.10
N ASN A 415 18.64 -5.02 -15.10
CA ASN A 415 18.00 -6.31 -14.91
C ASN A 415 16.57 -6.34 -15.51
N VAL A 416 16.35 -7.23 -16.46
CA VAL A 416 15.06 -7.41 -17.16
C VAL A 416 13.99 -8.02 -16.22
N LEU A 417 14.37 -8.61 -15.09
CA LEU A 417 13.50 -9.31 -14.13
C LEU A 417 13.03 -8.40 -12.98
N PHE A 418 12.91 -7.10 -13.28
CA PHE A 418 12.87 -6.01 -12.32
C PHE A 418 11.82 -6.13 -11.21
N SER A 419 10.66 -6.73 -11.50
CA SER A 419 9.56 -6.89 -10.55
C SER A 419 9.81 -7.92 -9.44
N GLY A 420 10.67 -8.92 -9.64
CA GLY A 420 10.87 -10.00 -8.67
C GLY A 420 11.62 -9.60 -7.38
N GLY A 421 12.64 -8.74 -7.50
CA GLY A 421 13.43 -8.25 -6.37
C GLY A 421 12.77 -7.13 -5.58
N THR A 422 11.81 -6.43 -6.19
CA THR A 422 11.10 -5.29 -5.61
C THR A 422 10.56 -5.60 -4.22
N MET A 423 10.00 -6.79 -4.00
CA MET A 423 9.27 -7.05 -2.76
C MET A 423 10.17 -7.33 -1.57
N TYR A 424 11.34 -7.93 -1.82
CA TYR A 424 12.39 -8.02 -0.82
C TYR A 424 12.84 -6.62 -0.39
N VAL A 425 12.92 -5.68 -1.34
CA VAL A 425 13.24 -4.27 -1.08
C VAL A 425 12.15 -3.58 -0.28
N VAL A 426 10.89 -3.76 -0.66
CA VAL A 426 9.73 -3.15 0.02
C VAL A 426 9.58 -3.67 1.44
N ASN A 427 9.52 -4.99 1.60
CA ASN A 427 9.45 -5.61 2.91
C ASN A 427 10.68 -5.23 3.77
N GLY A 428 11.87 -5.19 3.15
CA GLY A 428 13.10 -4.75 3.80
C GLY A 428 13.01 -3.31 4.31
N ALA A 429 12.57 -2.39 3.47
CA ALA A 429 12.38 -0.98 3.81
C ALA A 429 11.34 -0.80 4.94
N LEU A 430 10.23 -1.54 4.88
CA LEU A 430 9.20 -1.50 5.93
C LEU A 430 9.71 -2.04 7.27
N LEU A 431 10.48 -3.14 7.26
CA LEU A 431 11.11 -3.68 8.46
C LEU A 431 12.12 -2.70 9.08
N ILE A 432 12.94 -2.04 8.25
CA ILE A 432 13.86 -0.98 8.71
C ILE A 432 13.07 0.17 9.32
N PHE A 433 12.06 0.68 8.60
CA PHE A 433 11.24 1.81 9.03
C PHE A 433 10.55 1.54 10.37
N PHE A 434 9.80 0.43 10.47
CA PHE A 434 9.10 0.08 11.71
C PHE A 434 10.05 -0.38 12.82
N GLY A 435 11.20 -0.96 12.50
CA GLY A 435 12.25 -1.31 13.45
C GLY A 435 12.85 -0.06 14.11
N ILE A 436 13.19 0.96 13.31
CA ILE A 436 13.66 2.27 13.81
C ILE A 436 12.56 2.97 14.59
N PHE A 437 11.32 2.95 14.09
CA PHE A 437 10.18 3.58 14.76
C PHE A 437 9.90 2.94 16.12
N PHE A 438 9.92 1.60 16.19
CA PHE A 438 9.76 0.84 17.43
C PHE A 438 10.91 1.09 18.42
N LEU A 439 12.16 1.11 17.95
CA LEU A 439 13.33 1.45 18.77
C LEU A 439 13.20 2.85 19.37
N THR A 440 12.78 3.82 18.55
CA THR A 440 12.59 5.21 18.96
C THR A 440 11.46 5.32 19.97
N ALA A 441 10.34 4.63 19.73
CA ALA A 441 9.21 4.59 20.67
C ALA A 441 9.62 3.97 22.02
N ASN A 442 10.41 2.88 22.01
CA ASN A 442 10.94 2.26 23.21
C ASN A 442 11.86 3.20 24.00
N ARG A 443 12.83 3.84 23.32
CA ARG A 443 13.77 4.80 23.94
C ARG A 443 13.05 6.01 24.54
N ARG A 444 12.01 6.49 23.87
CA ARG A 444 11.17 7.62 24.33
C ARG A 444 10.09 7.20 25.32
N LYS A 445 9.97 5.91 25.64
CA LYS A 445 8.91 5.34 26.52
C LYS A 445 7.49 5.68 26.04
N HIS A 446 7.30 5.75 24.73
CA HIS A 446 6.02 5.99 24.08
C HIS A 446 5.26 4.68 23.87
N TRP A 447 4.63 4.16 24.92
CA TRP A 447 3.99 2.84 24.96
C TRP A 447 2.98 2.55 23.85
N ALA A 448 2.19 3.55 23.48
CA ALA A 448 1.14 3.42 22.50
C ALA A 448 1.73 3.18 21.10
N TYR A 449 2.69 4.03 20.69
CA TYR A 449 3.43 3.87 19.44
C TYR A 449 4.26 2.59 19.41
N MET A 450 4.84 2.20 20.56
CA MET A 450 5.59 0.97 20.68
C MET A 450 4.73 -0.27 20.40
N LYS A 451 3.47 -0.29 20.85
CA LYS A 451 2.51 -1.36 20.53
C LYS A 451 2.14 -1.36 19.05
N GLU A 452 1.81 -0.19 18.49
CA GLU A 452 1.44 -0.07 17.07
C GLU A 452 2.57 -0.57 16.16
N SER A 453 3.79 -0.07 16.34
CA SER A 453 4.94 -0.47 15.53
C SER A 453 5.29 -1.94 15.72
N LEU A 454 5.10 -2.51 16.91
CA LEU A 454 5.34 -3.94 17.14
C LEU A 454 4.32 -4.81 16.39
N VAL A 455 3.06 -4.40 16.31
CA VAL A 455 2.05 -5.11 15.50
C VAL A 455 2.41 -5.05 14.01
N PHE A 456 2.86 -3.90 13.50
CA PHE A 456 3.37 -3.81 12.13
C PHE A 456 4.55 -4.78 11.89
N LEU A 457 5.53 -4.82 12.80
CA LEU A 457 6.65 -5.75 12.70
C LEU A 457 6.19 -7.21 12.71
N MET A 458 5.23 -7.59 13.57
CA MET A 458 4.67 -8.93 13.61
C MET A 458 3.94 -9.33 12.31
N CYS A 459 3.36 -8.35 11.60
CA CYS A 459 2.73 -8.57 10.31
C CYS A 459 3.74 -8.69 9.15
N LEU A 460 4.91 -8.05 9.26
CA LEU A 460 5.96 -8.01 8.22
C LEU A 460 6.98 -9.15 8.34
N LEU A 461 7.35 -9.54 9.57
CA LEU A 461 8.33 -10.59 9.83
C LEU A 461 8.04 -11.94 9.13
N PRO A 462 6.78 -12.44 9.04
CA PRO A 462 6.48 -13.70 8.36
C PRO A 462 6.40 -13.57 6.83
N PHE A 463 6.67 -12.39 6.24
CA PHE A 463 6.57 -12.15 4.80
C PHE A 463 7.26 -13.24 3.93
N PRO A 464 8.51 -13.68 4.21
CA PRO A 464 9.18 -14.67 3.36
C PRO A 464 8.43 -16.01 3.29
N THR A 465 7.90 -16.45 4.43
CA THR A 465 7.07 -17.65 4.52
C THR A 465 5.75 -17.46 3.81
N LEU A 466 5.06 -16.34 4.06
CA LEU A 466 3.77 -16.05 3.43
C LEU A 466 3.90 -16.00 1.91
N TYR A 467 5.01 -15.47 1.40
CA TYR A 467 5.28 -15.44 -0.03
C TYR A 467 5.48 -16.82 -0.63
N CYS A 468 6.31 -17.67 -0.01
CA CYS A 468 6.46 -19.06 -0.42
C CYS A 468 5.11 -19.82 -0.38
N LEU A 469 4.36 -19.66 0.71
CA LEU A 469 3.08 -20.33 0.92
C LEU A 469 2.01 -19.86 -0.08
N THR A 470 1.92 -18.56 -0.36
CA THR A 470 0.95 -18.02 -1.32
C THR A 470 1.27 -18.44 -2.75
N ILE A 471 2.56 -18.53 -3.13
CA ILE A 471 2.97 -19.14 -4.41
C ILE A 471 2.52 -20.60 -4.45
N GLY A 472 2.79 -21.37 -3.38
CA GLY A 472 2.36 -22.76 -3.29
C GLY A 472 0.85 -22.92 -3.47
N ILE A 473 0.04 -22.11 -2.78
CA ILE A 473 -1.43 -22.14 -2.89
C ILE A 473 -1.89 -21.76 -4.30
N ILE A 474 -1.37 -20.65 -4.85
CA ILE A 474 -1.81 -20.13 -6.15
C ILE A 474 -1.35 -21.06 -7.29
N SER A 475 -0.28 -21.84 -7.11
CA SER A 475 0.24 -22.75 -8.14
C SER A 475 -0.73 -23.87 -8.51
N PHE A 476 -1.74 -24.13 -7.67
CA PHE A 476 -2.83 -25.07 -7.95
C PHE A 476 -3.97 -24.44 -8.77
N LEU A 477 -3.97 -23.12 -8.94
CA LEU A 477 -4.97 -22.44 -9.75
C LEU A 477 -4.53 -22.43 -11.23
N PRO A 478 -5.42 -22.79 -12.17
CA PRO A 478 -5.10 -22.76 -13.59
C PRO A 478 -5.09 -21.31 -14.11
N LEU A 479 -3.95 -20.63 -13.96
CA LEU A 479 -3.74 -19.30 -14.52
C LEU A 479 -3.41 -19.40 -16.02
N PRO A 480 -4.01 -18.56 -16.88
CA PRO A 480 -3.62 -18.45 -18.28
C PRO A 480 -2.12 -18.19 -18.44
N ILE A 481 -1.50 -18.88 -19.41
CA ILE A 481 -0.05 -18.77 -19.67
C ILE A 481 0.38 -17.33 -19.96
N GLU A 482 -0.48 -16.55 -20.61
CA GLU A 482 -0.26 -15.13 -20.90
C GLU A 482 -0.06 -14.30 -19.63
N TYR A 483 -0.80 -14.58 -18.56
CA TYR A 483 -0.64 -13.88 -17.27
C TYR A 483 0.66 -14.27 -16.57
N ILE A 484 1.06 -15.54 -16.68
CA ILE A 484 2.33 -16.01 -16.12
C ILE A 484 3.51 -15.35 -16.86
N LEU A 485 3.46 -15.30 -18.19
CA LEU A 485 4.46 -14.62 -19.03
C LEU A 485 4.51 -13.12 -18.76
N ALA A 486 3.36 -12.50 -18.45
CA ALA A 486 3.26 -11.11 -18.00
C ALA A 486 3.68 -10.90 -16.53
N GLY A 487 4.28 -11.90 -15.86
CA GLY A 487 4.80 -11.79 -14.50
C GLY A 487 3.76 -11.80 -13.38
N GLN A 488 2.48 -12.04 -13.69
CA GLN A 488 1.39 -11.98 -12.72
C GLN A 488 1.38 -13.14 -11.73
N GLY A 489 1.93 -14.28 -12.16
CA GLY A 489 1.99 -15.50 -11.35
C GLY A 489 2.72 -15.32 -10.02
N PHE A 490 3.72 -14.42 -9.96
CA PHE A 490 4.44 -14.12 -8.72
C PHE A 490 4.00 -12.80 -8.07
N VAL A 491 3.47 -11.82 -8.82
CA VAL A 491 2.97 -10.55 -8.27
C VAL A 491 1.67 -10.70 -7.49
N ILE A 492 0.77 -11.61 -7.87
CA ILE A 492 -0.44 -11.87 -7.07
C ILE A 492 -0.09 -12.41 -5.66
N PRO A 493 0.73 -13.46 -5.51
CA PRO A 493 1.20 -13.94 -4.21
C PRO A 493 1.83 -12.85 -3.34
N ILE A 494 2.58 -11.92 -3.93
CA ILE A 494 3.17 -10.77 -3.25
C ILE A 494 2.11 -9.94 -2.53
N GLY A 495 1.04 -9.57 -3.25
CA GLY A 495 -0.06 -8.78 -2.69
C GLY A 495 -0.69 -9.47 -1.48
N PHE A 496 -0.97 -10.77 -1.59
CA PHE A 496 -1.51 -11.55 -0.47
C PHE A 496 -0.55 -11.68 0.71
N SER A 497 0.76 -11.71 0.46
CA SER A 497 1.78 -11.82 1.50
C SER A 497 1.87 -10.59 2.40
N THR A 498 1.40 -9.44 1.91
CA THR A 498 1.32 -8.19 2.68
C THR A 498 -0.05 -7.94 3.32
N ALA A 499 -1.03 -8.84 3.11
CA ALA A 499 -2.39 -8.66 3.61
C ALA A 499 -2.50 -8.58 5.14
N LEU A 500 -1.53 -9.11 5.88
CA LEU A 500 -1.49 -8.95 7.34
C LEU A 500 -1.39 -7.47 7.78
N LEU A 501 -0.92 -6.57 6.91
CA LEU A 501 -0.90 -5.13 7.20
C LEU A 501 -2.31 -4.56 7.43
N PHE A 502 -3.37 -5.18 6.89
CA PHE A 502 -4.74 -4.79 7.25
C PHE A 502 -5.01 -5.02 8.74
N LEU A 503 -4.49 -6.09 9.34
CA LEU A 503 -4.62 -6.35 10.79
C LEU A 503 -3.91 -5.27 11.60
N ALA A 504 -2.71 -4.86 11.18
CA ALA A 504 -2.00 -3.75 11.80
C ALA A 504 -2.80 -2.44 11.72
N PHE A 505 -3.40 -2.16 10.56
CA PHE A 505 -4.25 -0.99 10.40
C PHE A 505 -5.52 -1.05 11.26
N PHE A 506 -6.18 -2.20 11.37
CA PHE A 506 -7.32 -2.38 12.30
C PHE A 506 -6.91 -2.16 13.76
N HIS A 507 -5.71 -2.60 14.14
CA HIS A 507 -5.15 -2.31 15.46
C HIS A 507 -4.99 -0.80 15.67
N VAL A 508 -4.55 -0.04 14.66
CA VAL A 508 -4.48 1.43 14.74
C VAL A 508 -5.87 2.06 14.93
N ILE A 509 -6.88 1.63 14.17
CA ILE A 509 -8.25 2.21 14.24
C ILE A 509 -8.84 2.05 15.64
N TYR A 510 -8.79 0.85 16.20
CA TYR A 510 -9.41 0.54 17.50
C TYR A 510 -8.48 0.69 18.69
N GLY A 511 -7.18 0.85 18.41
CA GLY A 511 -6.11 0.93 19.39
C GLY A 511 -6.28 2.10 20.35
N GLN A 512 -5.67 1.94 21.51
CA GLN A 512 -5.76 2.89 22.60
C GLN A 512 -5.26 4.29 22.20
N THR A 513 -4.20 4.37 21.38
CA THR A 513 -3.61 5.62 20.89
C THR A 513 -4.63 6.51 20.19
N THR A 514 -5.51 5.93 19.39
CA THR A 514 -6.58 6.65 18.67
C THR A 514 -7.62 7.24 19.62
N ARG A 515 -7.75 6.71 20.84
CA ARG A 515 -8.73 7.16 21.85
C ARG A 515 -8.13 8.12 22.89
N GLU A 516 -6.81 8.36 22.87
CA GLU A 516 -6.07 9.17 23.85
C GLU A 516 -5.89 10.65 23.44
N HIS A 517 -6.40 11.07 22.27
CA HIS A 517 -6.23 12.44 21.76
C HIS A 517 -7.61 13.11 21.57
N ASN A 518 -7.80 14.38 21.97
CA ASN A 518 -9.03 15.22 21.84
C ASN A 518 -9.10 16.21 20.66
#